data_AF-A0A658NLH3-F1
#
_entry.id   AF-A0A658NLH3-F1
#
_cell.length_a   1.000
_cell.length_b   1.000
_cell.length_c   1.000
_cell.angle_alpha   90.00
_cell.angle_beta   90.00
_cell.angle_gamma   90.00
#
_symmetry.space_group_name_H-M   'P 1'
#
loop_
_entity.id
_entity.type
_entity.pdbx_description
1 polymer ?
#
loop_
_entity_poly.entity_id
_entity_poly.type
_entity_poly.pdbx_seq_one_letter_code
_entity_poly.pdbx_strand_id
1 'polypeptide(L)'
;VLPNGPEMAAAFVSIAAAATTAPLNPAYKREEFDFYLSDLNATALLIGDGMTSPALDAAQARGIAMITLRADAAHPAGAFSIEGTAAGGSGVA
;
A
#
# COMPACT_ATOMS: atom_id res chain seq x y z
N VAL A 1 -2.15 2.21 -2.02
CA VAL A 1 -3.40 2.31 -2.77
C VAL A 1 -4.54 2.53 -1.78
N LEU A 2 -5.14 3.71 -1.81
CA LEU A 2 -6.27 4.11 -0.96
C LEU A 2 -7.28 4.84 -1.84
N PRO A 3 -8.58 4.85 -1.49
CA PRO A 3 -9.55 5.72 -2.16
C PRO A 3 -9.07 7.18 -2.13
N ASN A 4 -9.40 7.95 -3.16
CA ASN A 4 -9.10 9.37 -3.18
C ASN A 4 -9.83 10.07 -2.02
N GLY A 5 -9.09 10.76 -1.16
CA GLY A 5 -9.64 11.38 0.04
C GLY A 5 -8.57 11.91 0.98
N PRO A 6 -8.98 12.54 2.09
CA PRO A 6 -8.07 13.13 3.07
C PRO A 6 -7.19 12.09 3.76
N GLU A 7 -7.69 10.87 3.98
CA GLU A 7 -6.92 9.75 4.55
C GLU A 7 -5.76 9.36 3.64
N MET A 8 -6.00 9.30 2.32
CA MET A 8 -4.97 9.01 1.33
C MET A 8 -3.89 10.09 1.31
N ALA A 9 -4.29 11.36 1.32
CA ALA A 9 -3.36 12.49 1.36
C ALA A 9 -2.51 12.49 2.63
N ALA A 10 -3.14 12.29 3.79
CA ALA A 10 -2.44 12.24 5.08
C ALA A 10 -1.48 11.05 5.17
N ALA A 11 -1.91 9.87 4.72
CA ALA A 11 -1.05 8.68 4.67
C ALA A 11 0.14 8.87 3.73
N PHE A 12 -0.08 9.45 2.54
CA PHE A 12 0.99 9.73 1.58
C PHE A 12 2.08 10.63 2.17
N VAL A 13 1.70 11.76 2.77
CA VAL A 13 2.67 12.70 3.37
C VAL A 13 3.38 12.06 4.57
N SER A 14 2.65 11.32 5.41
CA SER A 14 3.21 10.65 6.60
C SER A 14 4.27 9.62 6.21
N ILE A 15 4.03 8.82 5.17
CA ILE A 15 5.00 7.81 4.72
C ILE A 15 6.15 8.47 3.94
N ALA A 16 5.86 9.48 3.12
CA ALA A 16 6.89 10.24 2.39
C ALA A 16 7.94 10.88 3.32
N ALA A 17 7.61 11.11 4.60
CA ALA A 17 8.56 11.59 5.60
C ALA A 17 9.64 10.56 5.99
N ALA A 18 9.43 9.27 5.74
CA ALA A 18 10.33 8.18 6.14
C ALA A 18 10.73 7.22 5.00
N ALA A 19 9.97 7.18 3.89
CA ALA A 19 10.21 6.29 2.77
C ALA A 19 9.76 6.91 1.43
N THR A 20 10.45 6.53 0.35
CA THR A 20 10.00 6.86 -1.00
C THR A 20 8.63 6.23 -1.26
N THR A 21 7.65 7.06 -1.60
CA THR A 21 6.26 6.63 -1.76
C THR A 21 5.72 7.11 -3.09
N ALA A 22 5.07 6.22 -3.84
CA ALA A 22 4.36 6.55 -5.07
C ALA A 22 2.85 6.30 -4.90
N PRO A 23 2.00 7.34 -5.04
CA PRO A 23 0.56 7.15 -5.05
C PRO A 23 0.13 6.57 -6.40
N LEU A 24 -0.45 5.37 -6.38
CA LEU A 24 -0.97 4.71 -7.58
C LEU A 24 -2.49 4.90 -7.68
N ASN A 25 -2.99 4.99 -8.91
CA ASN A 25 -4.42 5.09 -9.19
C ASN A 25 -5.15 3.81 -8.72
N PRO A 26 -6.14 3.90 -7.81
CA PRO A 26 -6.91 2.73 -7.37
C PRO A 26 -7.69 2.03 -8.48
N ALA A 27 -7.96 2.74 -9.58
CA ALA A 27 -8.72 2.22 -10.72
C ALA A 27 -7.89 1.41 -11.73
N TYR A 28 -6.58 1.25 -11.50
CA TYR A 28 -5.74 0.43 -12.37
C TYR A 28 -6.17 -1.04 -12.38
N LYS A 29 -5.95 -1.68 -13.52
CA LYS A 29 -6.05 -3.12 -13.68
C LYS A 29 -4.82 -3.81 -13.11
N ARG A 30 -4.90 -5.14 -12.96
CA ARG A 30 -3.82 -5.94 -12.40
C ARG A 30 -2.51 -5.78 -13.18
N GLU A 31 -2.57 -5.77 -14.51
CA GLU A 31 -1.38 -5.68 -15.37
C GLU A 31 -0.71 -4.31 -15.25
N GLU A 32 -1.49 -3.25 -15.08
CA GLU A 32 -0.98 -1.90 -14.84
C GLU A 32 -0.30 -1.82 -13.46
N PHE A 33 -0.90 -2.42 -12.43
CA PHE A 33 -0.25 -2.54 -11.12
C PHE A 33 1.05 -3.34 -11.19
N ASP A 34 1.09 -4.47 -11.88
CA ASP A 34 2.32 -5.26 -12.02
C ASP A 34 3.44 -4.47 -12.72
N PHE A 35 3.11 -3.76 -13.81
CA PHE A 35 4.03 -2.87 -14.49
C PHE A 35 4.60 -1.79 -13.55
N TYR A 36 3.73 -1.03 -12.87
CA TYR A 36 4.18 0.07 -12.00
C TYR A 36 4.91 -0.42 -10.75
N LEU A 37 4.45 -1.51 -10.11
CA LEU A 37 5.15 -2.08 -8.97
C LEU A 37 6.55 -2.59 -9.36
N SER A 38 6.71 -3.08 -10.59
CA SER A 38 8.01 -3.45 -11.15
C SER A 38 8.88 -2.23 -11.43
N ASP A 39 8.35 -1.24 -12.14
CA ASP A 39 9.09 -0.03 -12.55
C ASP A 39 9.58 0.78 -11.34
N LEU A 40 8.75 0.87 -10.31
CA LEU A 40 9.08 1.53 -9.05
C LEU A 40 10.03 0.71 -8.16
N ASN A 41 10.29 -0.56 -8.48
CA ASN A 41 10.96 -1.52 -7.61
C ASN A 41 10.35 -1.54 -6.19
N ALA A 42 9.02 -1.60 -6.12
CA ALA A 42 8.29 -1.47 -4.85
C ALA A 42 8.60 -2.65 -3.91
N THR A 43 8.93 -2.35 -2.64
CA THR A 43 9.20 -3.36 -1.59
C THR A 43 8.01 -3.58 -0.66
N ALA A 44 7.07 -2.62 -0.62
CA ALA A 44 5.84 -2.71 0.14
C ALA A 44 4.66 -2.10 -0.63
N LEU A 45 3.48 -2.68 -0.44
CA LEU A 45 2.19 -2.14 -0.87
C LEU A 45 1.37 -1.79 0.37
N LEU A 46 1.09 -0.50 0.57
CA LEU A 46 0.09 -0.07 1.55
C LEU A 46 -1.31 -0.11 0.93
N ILE A 47 -2.29 -0.67 1.63
CA ILE A 47 -3.70 -0.71 1.23
C ILE A 47 -4.61 -0.47 2.44
N GLY A 48 -5.79 0.12 2.20
CA GLY A 48 -6.80 0.31 3.24
C GLY A 48 -7.43 -1.00 3.71
N ASP A 49 -7.82 -1.05 4.98
CA ASP A 49 -8.44 -2.21 5.62
C ASP A 49 -9.73 -2.66 4.93
N GLY A 50 -9.89 -3.98 4.80
CA GLY A 50 -11.03 -4.61 4.13
C GLY A 50 -11.17 -4.31 2.62
N MET A 51 -10.25 -3.56 2.00
CA MET A 51 -10.34 -3.19 0.61
C MET A 51 -9.91 -4.34 -0.31
N THR A 52 -10.71 -4.61 -1.34
CA THR A 52 -10.33 -5.50 -2.44
C THR A 52 -9.76 -4.66 -3.59
N SER A 53 -8.65 -5.10 -4.18
CA SER A 53 -8.01 -4.39 -5.29
C SER A 53 -7.14 -5.34 -6.11
N PRO A 54 -7.08 -5.17 -7.45
CA PRO A 54 -6.10 -5.88 -8.29
C PRO A 54 -4.64 -5.68 -7.87
N ALA A 55 -4.34 -4.63 -7.10
CA ALA A 55 -3.01 -4.39 -6.54
C ALA A 55 -2.56 -5.50 -5.57
N LEU A 56 -3.49 -6.13 -4.84
CA LEU A 56 -3.18 -7.21 -3.91
C LEU A 56 -2.56 -8.40 -4.64
N ASP A 57 -3.23 -8.85 -5.71
CA ASP A 57 -2.77 -9.96 -6.54
C ASP A 57 -1.42 -9.66 -7.20
N ALA A 58 -1.24 -8.44 -7.70
CA ALA A 58 0.02 -8.00 -8.31
C ALA A 58 1.16 -7.98 -7.29
N ALA A 59 0.95 -7.41 -6.11
CA ALA A 59 1.95 -7.38 -5.05
C ALA A 59 2.31 -8.78 -4.54
N GLN A 60 1.31 -9.64 -4.32
CA GLN A 60 1.52 -11.01 -3.86
C GLN A 60 2.34 -11.83 -4.86
N ALA A 61 2.02 -11.75 -6.16
CA ALA A 61 2.75 -12.46 -7.21
C ALA A 61 4.24 -12.06 -7.27
N ARG A 62 4.57 -10.86 -6.81
CA ARG A 62 5.93 -10.31 -6.76
C ARG A 62 6.64 -10.47 -5.41
N GLY A 63 5.97 -11.04 -4.41
CA GLY A 63 6.52 -11.15 -3.05
C GLY A 63 6.70 -9.81 -2.33
N ILE A 64 5.92 -8.78 -2.70
CA ILE A 64 5.96 -7.46 -2.08
C ILE A 64 5.27 -7.52 -0.71
N ALA A 65 5.85 -6.87 0.31
CA ALA A 65 5.26 -6.84 1.65
C ALA A 65 3.91 -6.12 1.65
N MET A 66 2.91 -6.64 2.38
CA MET A 66 1.60 -6.01 2.48
C MET A 66 1.51 -5.19 3.76
N ILE A 67 1.04 -3.95 3.66
CA ILE A 67 0.76 -3.09 4.79
C ILE A 67 -0.71 -2.69 4.75
N THR A 68 -1.46 -3.01 5.79
CA THR A 68 -2.85 -2.59 5.93
C THR A 68 -2.92 -1.31 6.74
N LEU A 69 -3.65 -0.31 6.25
CA LEU A 69 -3.95 0.93 6.96
C LEU A 69 -5.39 0.90 7.48
N ARG A 70 -5.56 1.13 8.79
CA ARG A 70 -6.85 1.29 9.44
C ARG A 70 -7.01 2.76 9.85
N ALA A 71 -8.03 3.41 9.31
CA ALA A 71 -8.47 4.73 9.73
C ALA A 71 -9.89 4.61 10.31
N ASP A 72 -10.17 5.38 11.36
CA ASP A 72 -11.50 5.46 11.96
C ASP A 72 -12.17 6.75 11.54
N ALA A 73 -13.38 6.65 10.98
CA ALA A 73 -14.17 7.79 10.54
C ALA A 73 -14.56 8.74 11.69
N ALA A 74 -14.49 8.29 12.95
CA ALA A 74 -14.69 9.13 14.12
C ALA A 74 -13.48 10.05 14.43
N HIS A 75 -12.34 9.84 13.76
CA HIS A 75 -11.09 10.56 13.99
C HIS A 75 -10.69 11.40 12.76
N PRO A 76 -9.90 12.48 12.94
CA PRO A 76 -9.44 13.28 11.81
C PRO A 76 -8.47 12.51 10.92
N ALA A 77 -8.41 12.87 9.64
CA ALA A 77 -7.41 12.34 8.73
C ALA A 77 -5.98 12.54 9.29
N GLY A 78 -5.17 11.49 9.18
CA GLY A 78 -3.84 11.42 9.82
C GLY A 78 -3.83 10.63 11.12
N ALA A 79 -4.97 10.41 11.76
CA ALA A 79 -5.11 9.46 12.86
C ALA A 79 -5.42 8.06 12.30
N PHE A 80 -4.38 7.29 11.99
CA PHE A 80 -4.50 5.92 11.49
C PHE A 80 -3.45 5.01 12.12
N SER A 81 -3.71 3.70 12.10
CA SER A 81 -2.72 2.67 12.39
C SER A 81 -2.34 1.92 11.12
N ILE A 82 -1.15 1.33 11.11
CA ILE A 82 -0.69 0.44 10.05
C ILE A 82 -0.22 -0.90 10.64
N GLU A 83 -0.51 -1.98 9.93
CA GLU A 83 -0.10 -3.33 10.27
C GLU A 83 0.56 -3.96 9.04
N GLY A 84 1.80 -4.43 9.18
CA GLY A 84 2.55 -5.06 8.10
C GLY A 84 2.66 -6.56 8.27
N THR A 85 2.51 -7.31 7.17
CA THR A 85 3.01 -8.68 7.08
C THR A 85 4.34 -8.68 6.32
N ALA A 86 5.34 -9.33 6.91
CA ALA A 86 6.65 -9.45 6.27
C ALA A 86 6.48 -10.14 4.90
N ALA A 87 7.15 -9.60 3.87
CA ALA A 87 7.34 -10.32 2.61
C ALA A 87 7.89 -11.71 2.93
N GLY A 88 7.33 -12.75 2.31
CA GLY A 88 7.72 -14.15 2.52
C GLY A 88 9.16 -14.42 2.08
N GLY A 89 10.12 -14.00 2.89
CA GLY A 89 11.51 -14.37 2.79
C GLY A 89 11.76 -15.57 3.68
N SER A 90 11.86 -16.76 3.08
CA SER A 90 12.61 -17.86 3.69
C SER A 90 14.09 -17.47 3.63
N GLY A 91 14.49 -16.57 4.53
CA GLY A 91 15.87 -16.25 4.80
C GLY A 91 16.43 -17.36 5.67
N VAL A 92 17.13 -18.30 5.05
CA VAL A 92 18.03 -19.21 5.77
C VAL A 92 19.06 -18.34 6.47
N ALA A 93 18.98 -18.29 7.80
CA ALA A 93 20.09 -17.91 8.67
C ALA A 93 21.01 -19.12 8.85
#